data_AF-A0A3D9SRQ8-F1
#
_entry.id   AF-A0A3D9SRQ8-F1
#
_cell.length_a   1.000
_cell.length_b   1.000
_cell.length_c   1.000
_cell.angle_alpha   90.00
_cell.angle_beta   90.00
_cell.angle_gamma   90.00
#
_symmetry.space_group_name_H-M   'P 1'
#
loop_
_entity.id
_entity.type
_entity.pdbx_description
1 polymer ?
#
loop_
_entity_poly.entity_id
_entity_poly.type
_entity_poly.pdbx_seq_one_letter_code
_entity_poly.pdbx_strand_id
1 'polypeptide(L)'
;MRSTGHTGGPGARGSLVLRSSAGRVGAWVWLAFAAFNFADLAWRGRDLAALIAAAVLLTGCGVAYVLGLRPRVVAGADGLEIRNPLRDVRVPWPAVRKIEAADAITVRFSGAGDTERTARAWVLQTSPRARAREERQIRRQARHLPPGVAGQVVERSSLGHAVEQLNALAARHPETSRDRPSEGTVTWSVVALIAIALPSALLVILIAVAAAR
;
A
#
# COMPACT_ATOMS: atom_id res chain seq x y z
N MET A 1 32.35 -23.00 22.84
CA MET A 1 31.04 -23.47 23.36
C MET A 1 29.92 -22.85 22.54
N ARG A 2 29.27 -23.67 21.70
CA ARG A 2 27.99 -23.35 21.03
C ARG A 2 26.87 -23.63 22.03
N SER A 3 25.91 -22.72 22.13
CA SER A 3 24.58 -23.00 22.67
C SER A 3 23.56 -22.30 21.79
N THR A 4 23.01 -23.08 20.86
CA THR A 4 21.77 -22.84 20.14
C THR A 4 20.59 -22.99 21.09
N GLY A 5 19.77 -21.95 21.24
CA GLY A 5 18.50 -22.00 21.95
C GLY A 5 17.40 -21.46 21.05
N HIS A 6 16.89 -22.31 20.17
CA HIS A 6 15.68 -22.08 19.40
C HIS A 6 14.48 -22.27 20.34
N THR A 7 13.80 -21.18 20.72
CA THR A 7 12.45 -21.25 21.29
C THR A 7 11.47 -20.67 20.30
N GLY A 8 11.13 -21.48 19.29
CA GLY A 8 9.90 -21.31 18.54
C GLY A 8 8.72 -21.55 19.46
N GLY A 9 8.10 -20.47 19.93
CA GLY A 9 6.79 -20.50 20.56
C GLY A 9 5.69 -20.35 19.49
N PRO A 10 4.62 -21.17 19.51
CA PRO A 10 3.46 -20.96 18.64
C PRO A 10 2.68 -19.74 19.13
N GLY A 11 3.11 -18.58 18.65
CA GLY A 11 2.62 -17.27 19.10
C GLY A 11 2.84 -16.18 18.06
N ALA A 12 2.65 -16.48 16.78
CA ALA A 12 2.47 -15.49 15.72
C ALA A 12 1.15 -14.72 15.94
N ARG A 13 1.12 -13.88 16.97
CA ARG A 13 -0.03 -13.06 17.37
C ARG A 13 -0.07 -11.78 16.51
N GLY A 14 -0.93 -11.81 15.49
CA GLY A 14 -1.71 -10.65 15.03
C GLY A 14 -0.97 -9.49 14.36
N SER A 15 -0.18 -9.74 13.30
CA SER A 15 0.18 -8.63 12.40
C SER A 15 -1.02 -8.26 11.51
N LEU A 16 -1.60 -7.08 11.72
CA LEU A 16 -2.69 -6.59 10.87
C LEU A 16 -2.09 -6.08 9.56
N VAL A 17 -2.53 -6.67 8.44
CA VAL A 17 -2.04 -6.34 7.11
C VAL A 17 -3.18 -5.77 6.28
N LEU A 18 -3.16 -4.47 6.06
CA LEU A 18 -4.13 -3.80 5.20
C LEU A 18 -3.54 -3.65 3.79
N ARG A 19 -4.31 -4.10 2.79
CA ARG A 19 -3.97 -4.02 1.37
C ARG A 19 -5.22 -3.68 0.56
N SER A 20 -5.06 -2.88 -0.49
CA SER A 20 -6.15 -2.58 -1.42
C SER A 20 -6.39 -3.79 -2.32
N SER A 21 -7.64 -4.25 -2.40
CA SER A 21 -8.07 -5.36 -3.26
C SER A 21 -8.18 -4.91 -4.73
N ALA A 22 -8.79 -3.74 -4.97
CA ALA A 22 -9.02 -3.22 -6.32
C ALA A 22 -7.71 -2.92 -7.08
N GLY A 23 -6.73 -2.30 -6.42
CA GLY A 23 -5.43 -2.03 -7.03
C GLY A 23 -4.67 -3.30 -7.42
N ARG A 24 -4.80 -4.36 -6.61
CA ARG A 24 -4.18 -5.66 -6.89
C ARG A 24 -4.81 -6.35 -8.09
N VAL A 25 -6.14 -6.33 -8.19
CA VAL A 25 -6.85 -6.91 -9.34
C VAL A 25 -6.45 -6.19 -10.62
N GLY A 26 -6.46 -4.85 -10.62
CA GLY A 26 -6.03 -4.06 -11.78
C GLY A 26 -4.59 -4.37 -12.19
N ALA A 27 -3.68 -4.51 -11.23
CA ALA A 27 -2.30 -4.88 -11.52
C ALA A 27 -2.18 -6.28 -12.14
N TRP A 28 -2.88 -7.29 -11.62
CA TRP A 28 -2.85 -8.63 -12.19
C TRP A 28 -3.46 -8.69 -13.59
N VAL A 29 -4.56 -7.96 -13.83
CA VAL A 29 -5.16 -7.84 -15.16
C VAL A 29 -4.16 -7.22 -16.14
N TRP A 30 -3.46 -6.16 -15.74
CA TRP A 30 -2.41 -5.56 -16.57
C TRP A 30 -1.27 -6.53 -16.85
N LEU A 31 -0.78 -7.24 -15.84
CA LEU A 31 0.32 -8.21 -16.01
C LEU A 31 -0.07 -9.37 -16.93
N ALA A 32 -1.30 -9.87 -16.82
CA ALA A 32 -1.81 -10.91 -17.72
C ALA A 32 -1.91 -10.39 -19.17
N PHE A 33 -2.44 -9.17 -19.36
CA PHE A 33 -2.47 -8.51 -20.65
C PHE A 33 -1.06 -8.33 -21.24
N ALA A 34 -0.11 -7.82 -20.46
CA ALA A 34 1.26 -7.62 -20.90
C ALA A 34 1.94 -8.94 -21.27
N ALA A 35 1.77 -10.00 -20.46
CA ALA A 35 2.32 -11.32 -20.75
C ALA A 35 1.81 -11.88 -22.08
N PHE A 36 0.51 -11.74 -22.35
CA PHE A 36 -0.09 -12.15 -23.62
C PHE A 36 0.52 -11.38 -24.80
N ASN A 37 0.65 -10.06 -24.68
CA ASN A 37 1.23 -9.24 -25.75
C ASN A 37 2.72 -9.49 -25.95
N PHE A 38 3.48 -9.79 -24.89
CA PHE A 38 4.88 -10.20 -25.03
C PHE A 38 5.02 -11.50 -25.81
N ALA A 39 4.12 -12.47 -25.60
CA ALA A 39 4.11 -13.69 -26.38
C ALA A 39 3.81 -13.42 -27.87
N ASP A 40 2.82 -12.56 -28.16
CA ASP A 40 2.50 -12.16 -29.54
C ASP A 40 3.68 -11.44 -30.22
N LEU A 41 4.31 -10.50 -29.51
CA LEU A 41 5.51 -9.80 -29.97
C LEU A 41 6.70 -10.74 -30.16
N ALA A 42 6.87 -11.74 -29.31
CA ALA A 42 7.95 -12.73 -29.47
C ALA A 42 7.74 -13.61 -30.72
N TRP A 43 6.50 -13.86 -31.13
CA TRP A 43 6.19 -14.61 -32.34
C TRP A 43 6.25 -13.77 -33.62
N ARG A 44 5.78 -12.51 -33.57
CA ARG A 44 5.54 -11.69 -34.78
C ARG A 44 6.47 -10.49 -34.89
N GLY A 45 6.98 -9.98 -33.78
CA GLY A 45 7.75 -8.75 -33.70
C GLY A 45 9.19 -8.93 -34.21
N ARG A 46 9.52 -8.24 -35.29
CA ARG A 46 10.89 -8.22 -35.85
C ARG A 46 11.41 -6.81 -36.15
N ASP A 47 10.62 -5.80 -35.86
CA ASP A 47 10.89 -4.40 -36.22
C ASP A 47 11.03 -3.51 -34.98
N LEU A 48 11.44 -2.26 -35.21
CA LEU A 48 11.60 -1.27 -34.15
C LEU A 48 10.27 -0.95 -33.45
N ALA A 49 9.15 -1.03 -34.18
CA ALA A 49 7.82 -0.84 -33.61
C ALA A 49 7.50 -1.91 -32.55
N ALA A 50 7.83 -3.18 -32.82
CA ALA A 50 7.69 -4.25 -31.83
C ALA A 50 8.54 -4.02 -30.56
N LEU A 51 9.76 -3.50 -30.71
CA LEU A 51 10.61 -3.16 -29.56
C LEU A 51 10.03 -1.99 -28.74
N ILE A 52 9.49 -0.96 -29.39
CA ILE A 52 8.82 0.16 -28.71
C ILE A 52 7.58 -0.36 -27.96
N ALA A 53 6.76 -1.19 -28.59
CA ALA A 53 5.59 -1.80 -27.96
C ALA A 53 5.97 -2.63 -26.72
N ALA A 54 7.04 -3.45 -26.83
CA ALA A 54 7.57 -4.20 -25.70
C ALA A 54 8.02 -3.31 -24.54
N ALA A 55 8.71 -2.19 -24.84
CA ALA A 55 9.16 -1.24 -23.82
C ALA A 55 7.98 -0.50 -23.13
N VAL A 56 6.93 -0.17 -23.87
CA VAL A 56 5.68 0.39 -23.31
C VAL A 56 5.03 -0.61 -22.35
N LEU A 57 4.88 -1.87 -22.76
CA LEU A 57 4.30 -2.92 -21.92
C LEU A 57 5.12 -3.14 -20.64
N LEU A 58 6.45 -3.15 -20.76
CA LEU A 58 7.35 -3.31 -19.62
C LEU A 58 7.25 -2.14 -18.64
N THR A 59 7.17 -0.91 -19.17
CA THR A 59 6.95 0.30 -18.36
C THR A 59 5.63 0.22 -17.60
N GLY A 60 4.55 -0.19 -18.29
CA GLY A 60 3.26 -0.41 -17.65
C GLY A 60 3.30 -1.49 -16.56
N CYS A 61 4.08 -2.56 -16.74
CA CYS A 61 4.27 -3.59 -15.71
C CYS A 61 4.92 -3.00 -14.45
N GLY A 62 5.95 -2.16 -14.61
CA GLY A 62 6.57 -1.43 -13.50
C GLY A 62 5.57 -0.55 -12.75
N VAL A 63 4.75 0.21 -13.48
CA VAL A 63 3.70 1.06 -12.91
C VAL A 63 2.64 0.23 -12.18
N ALA A 64 2.15 -0.86 -12.79
CA ALA A 64 1.16 -1.76 -12.21
C ALA A 64 1.68 -2.41 -10.91
N TYR A 65 2.94 -2.83 -10.89
CA TYR A 65 3.60 -3.36 -9.69
C TYR A 65 3.65 -2.30 -8.57
N VAL A 66 4.17 -1.11 -8.88
CA VAL A 66 4.36 -0.03 -7.91
C VAL A 66 3.04 0.48 -7.33
N LEU A 67 1.99 0.59 -8.15
CA LEU A 67 0.70 1.14 -7.73
C LEU A 67 -0.26 0.09 -7.17
N GLY A 68 -0.22 -1.15 -7.64
CA GLY A 68 -1.23 -2.16 -7.31
C GLY A 68 -0.74 -3.31 -6.41
N LEU A 69 0.53 -3.68 -6.48
CA LEU A 69 1.08 -4.82 -5.73
C LEU A 69 1.92 -4.41 -4.52
N ARG A 70 2.64 -3.29 -4.63
CA ARG A 70 3.54 -2.78 -3.59
C ARG A 70 2.83 -2.18 -2.37
N PRO A 71 1.74 -1.39 -2.51
CA PRO A 71 1.20 -0.66 -1.38
C PRO A 71 0.66 -1.59 -0.29
N ARG A 72 1.20 -1.47 0.92
CA ARG A 72 0.84 -2.31 2.08
C ARG A 72 1.02 -1.52 3.36
N VAL A 73 0.07 -1.65 4.28
CA VAL A 73 0.25 -1.23 5.67
C VAL A 73 0.38 -2.47 6.54
N VAL A 74 1.41 -2.53 7.36
CA VAL A 74 1.68 -3.62 8.30
C VAL A 74 1.77 -3.02 9.69
N ALA A 75 0.87 -3.40 10.58
CA ALA A 75 1.01 -3.14 12.00
C ALA A 75 1.65 -4.39 12.64
N GLY A 76 2.86 -4.25 13.15
CA GLY A 76 3.62 -5.32 13.82
C GLY A 76 3.80 -5.04 15.31
N ALA A 77 4.50 -5.93 16.00
CA ALA A 77 4.78 -5.79 17.44
C ALA A 77 5.68 -4.58 17.76
N ASP A 78 6.62 -4.25 16.87
CA ASP A 78 7.64 -3.21 17.08
C ASP A 78 7.22 -1.82 16.55
N GLY A 79 6.17 -1.75 15.73
CA GLY A 79 5.70 -0.51 15.12
C GLY A 79 4.82 -0.68 13.90
N LEU A 80 4.58 0.44 13.23
CA LEU A 80 3.82 0.54 11.99
C LEU A 80 4.76 0.70 10.79
N GLU A 81 4.59 -0.15 9.78
CA GLU A 81 5.25 -0.03 8.49
C GLU A 81 4.21 0.34 7.41
N ILE A 82 4.32 1.55 6.87
CA ILE A 82 3.50 2.04 5.75
C ILE A 82 4.36 1.99 4.49
N ARG A 83 4.08 1.05 3.60
CA ARG A 83 4.69 0.99 2.26
C ARG A 83 3.78 1.72 1.27
N ASN A 84 4.21 2.88 0.84
CA ASN A 84 3.62 3.66 -0.25
C ASN A 84 4.29 3.29 -1.59
N PRO A 85 3.71 3.65 -2.75
CA PRO A 85 4.26 3.27 -4.06
C PRO A 85 5.77 3.54 -4.22
N LEU A 86 6.24 4.72 -3.83
CA LEU A 86 7.64 5.12 -4.00
C LEU A 86 8.42 5.23 -2.68
N ARG A 87 7.72 5.19 -1.53
CA ARG A 87 8.32 5.48 -0.22
C ARG A 87 7.88 4.45 0.81
N ASP A 88 8.81 4.07 1.68
CA ASP A 88 8.53 3.24 2.83
C ASP A 88 8.70 4.08 4.10
N VAL A 89 7.69 4.07 4.95
CA VAL A 89 7.69 4.76 6.24
C VAL A 89 7.64 3.72 7.34
N ARG A 90 8.61 3.76 8.25
CA ARG A 90 8.62 2.93 9.46
C ARG A 90 8.48 3.85 10.65
N VAL A 91 7.45 3.60 11.44
CA VAL A 91 7.12 4.38 12.62
C VAL A 91 7.07 3.44 13.82
N PRO A 92 8.07 3.46 14.73
CA PRO A 92 7.98 2.75 15.99
C PRO A 92 6.76 3.19 16.79
N TRP A 93 6.07 2.29 17.51
CA TRP A 93 4.90 2.64 18.33
C TRP A 93 5.14 3.84 19.28
N PRO A 94 6.31 3.97 19.93
CA PRO A 94 6.60 5.13 20.78
C PRO A 94 6.66 6.48 20.05
N ALA A 95 7.00 6.47 18.76
CA ALA A 95 7.04 7.67 17.93
C ALA A 95 5.65 8.13 17.48
N VAL A 96 4.62 7.27 17.59
CA VAL A 96 3.26 7.55 17.13
C VAL A 96 2.57 8.52 18.08
N ARG A 97 2.25 9.71 17.58
CA ARG A 97 1.53 10.76 18.34
C ARG A 97 0.03 10.69 18.11
N LYS A 98 -0.40 10.49 16.86
CA LYS A 98 -1.83 10.41 16.52
C LYS A 98 -2.05 9.60 15.24
N ILE A 99 -3.08 8.78 15.23
CA ILE A 99 -3.57 8.06 14.04
C ILE A 99 -4.96 8.61 13.75
N GLU A 100 -5.12 9.21 12.57
CA GLU A 100 -6.40 9.74 12.10
C GLU A 100 -6.81 9.06 10.81
N ALA A 101 -8.10 8.83 10.62
CA ALA A 101 -8.67 8.41 9.36
C ALA A 101 -9.71 9.43 8.91
N ALA A 102 -9.28 10.36 8.06
CA ALA A 102 -10.18 11.21 7.30
C ALA A 102 -10.49 10.49 5.97
N ASP A 103 -9.85 10.85 4.87
CA ASP A 103 -10.02 10.19 3.55
C ASP A 103 -8.99 9.08 3.28
N ALA A 104 -7.95 9.03 4.10
CA ALA A 104 -6.92 8.01 4.16
C ALA A 104 -6.32 7.95 5.57
N ILE A 105 -5.79 6.78 5.95
CA ILE A 105 -5.07 6.63 7.23
C ILE A 105 -3.87 7.57 7.22
N THR A 106 -3.83 8.47 8.18
CA THR A 106 -2.80 9.48 8.37
C THR A 106 -2.21 9.30 9.75
N VAL A 107 -0.88 9.17 9.83
CA VAL A 107 -0.15 8.91 11.06
C VAL A 107 0.81 10.08 11.30
N ARG A 108 0.63 10.75 12.44
CA ARG A 108 1.54 11.78 12.96
C ARG A 108 2.57 11.14 13.87
N PHE A 109 3.84 11.40 13.63
CA PHE A 109 4.94 10.82 14.37
C PHE A 109 6.11 11.79 14.54
N SER A 110 6.95 11.55 15.55
CA SER A 110 8.19 12.31 15.73
C SER A 110 9.28 11.82 14.76
N GLY A 111 9.82 12.72 13.95
CA GLY A 111 10.92 12.48 13.02
C GLY A 111 12.25 13.01 13.56
N ALA A 112 13.32 12.78 12.79
CA ALA A 112 14.67 13.22 13.14
C ALA A 112 14.74 14.67 13.62
N GLY A 113 15.25 14.90 14.83
CA GLY A 113 15.38 16.22 15.44
C GLY A 113 14.08 16.77 16.04
N ASP A 114 13.25 15.90 16.61
CA ASP A 114 11.94 16.20 17.22
C ASP A 114 10.96 16.98 16.32
N THR A 115 11.14 16.87 15.01
CA THR A 115 10.22 17.51 14.06
C THR A 115 9.00 16.63 13.86
N GLU A 116 7.81 17.20 14.01
CA GLU A 116 6.58 16.44 13.77
C GLU A 116 6.40 16.16 12.28
N ARG A 117 6.24 14.87 11.92
CA ARG A 117 6.03 14.43 10.54
C ARG A 117 4.73 13.68 10.40
N THR A 118 4.14 13.80 9.21
CA THR A 118 2.87 13.17 8.87
C THR A 118 3.07 12.21 7.71
N ALA A 119 2.71 10.93 7.90
CA ALA A 119 2.67 9.93 6.84
C ALA A 119 1.23 9.56 6.50
N ARG A 120 0.87 9.74 5.23
CA ARG A 120 -0.42 9.29 4.68
C ARG A 120 -0.24 7.93 4.00
N ALA A 121 -1.07 6.96 4.34
CA ALA A 121 -1.09 5.66 3.70
C ALA A 121 -1.85 5.70 2.37
N TRP A 122 -1.20 5.28 1.28
CA TRP A 122 -1.79 5.22 -0.07
C TRP A 122 -2.88 4.13 -0.20
N VAL A 123 -2.78 3.08 0.61
CA VAL A 123 -3.59 1.86 0.49
C VAL A 123 -5.08 2.09 0.76
N LEU A 124 -5.39 3.06 1.63
CA LEU A 124 -6.74 3.34 2.10
C LEU A 124 -7.26 4.68 1.56
N GLN A 125 -6.98 4.99 0.29
CA GLN A 125 -7.64 6.11 -0.38
C GLN A 125 -9.08 5.68 -0.70
N THR A 126 -10.04 5.94 0.19
CA THR A 126 -11.45 5.77 -0.17
C THR A 126 -11.83 6.91 -1.09
N SER A 127 -11.84 6.66 -2.41
CA SER A 127 -12.35 7.66 -3.35
C SER A 127 -13.78 8.06 -2.93
N PRO A 128 -14.21 9.32 -3.12
CA PRO A 128 -15.57 9.74 -2.78
C PRO A 128 -16.66 8.86 -3.43
N ARG A 129 -16.35 8.29 -4.61
CA ARG A 129 -17.22 7.33 -5.31
C ARG A 129 -17.26 5.95 -4.64
N ALA A 130 -16.16 5.48 -4.07
CA ALA A 130 -16.12 4.25 -3.27
C ALA A 130 -16.91 4.42 -1.97
N ARG A 131 -16.77 5.57 -1.28
CA ARG A 131 -17.61 5.94 -0.14
C ARG A 131 -19.08 5.97 -0.49
N ALA A 132 -19.44 6.67 -1.57
CA ALA A 132 -20.83 6.75 -2.01
C ALA A 132 -21.39 5.37 -2.42
N ARG A 133 -20.56 4.45 -2.94
CA ARG A 133 -20.97 3.08 -3.25
C ARG A 133 -21.15 2.23 -1.99
N GLU A 134 -20.21 2.30 -1.06
CA GLU A 134 -20.29 1.61 0.23
C GLU A 134 -21.47 2.12 1.05
N GLU A 135 -21.67 3.43 1.14
CA GLU A 135 -22.80 4.05 1.82
C GLU A 135 -24.13 3.64 1.16
N ARG A 136 -24.20 3.59 -0.18
CA ARG A 136 -25.37 3.05 -0.89
C ARG A 136 -25.59 1.57 -0.58
N GLN A 137 -24.54 0.78 -0.45
CA GLN A 137 -24.61 -0.66 -0.21
C GLN A 137 -24.99 -0.98 1.24
N ILE A 138 -24.43 -0.25 2.21
CA ILE A 138 -24.82 -0.24 3.62
C ILE A 138 -26.27 0.22 3.74
N ARG A 139 -26.69 1.29 3.06
CA ARG A 139 -28.08 1.77 3.06
C ARG A 139 -29.04 0.77 2.42
N ARG A 140 -28.60 -0.01 1.42
CA ARG A 140 -29.37 -1.13 0.86
C ARG A 140 -29.48 -2.30 1.84
N GLN A 141 -28.39 -2.69 2.49
CA GLN A 141 -28.40 -3.75 3.50
C GLN A 141 -29.24 -3.36 4.73
N ALA A 142 -29.12 -2.11 5.19
CA ALA A 142 -29.91 -1.55 6.28
C ALA A 142 -31.42 -1.53 6.00
N ARG A 143 -31.86 -1.49 4.73
CA ARG A 143 -33.29 -1.62 4.37
C ARG A 143 -33.85 -3.02 4.65
N HIS A 144 -33.00 -4.04 4.74
CA HIS A 144 -33.39 -5.42 5.02
C HIS A 144 -33.22 -5.80 6.49
N LEU A 145 -32.77 -4.88 7.35
CA LEU A 145 -32.58 -5.12 8.77
C LEU A 145 -33.63 -4.40 9.63
N PRO A 146 -33.95 -4.91 10.83
CA PRO A 146 -34.82 -4.24 11.78
C PRO A 146 -34.30 -2.84 12.15
N PRO A 147 -35.17 -1.85 12.42
CA PRO A 147 -34.80 -0.44 12.62
C PRO A 147 -33.72 -0.21 13.69
N GLY A 148 -33.73 -1.00 14.77
CA GLY A 148 -32.74 -0.90 15.86
C GLY A 148 -31.34 -1.41 15.49
N VAL A 149 -31.22 -2.32 14.51
CA VAL A 149 -29.93 -2.87 14.05
C VAL A 149 -29.43 -2.10 12.83
N ALA A 150 -30.33 -1.62 11.98
CA ALA A 150 -30.02 -0.77 10.83
C ALA A 150 -29.28 0.53 11.24
N GLY A 151 -29.68 1.16 12.34
CA GLY A 151 -28.99 2.34 12.89
C GLY A 151 -27.54 2.07 13.28
N GLN A 152 -27.27 0.93 13.95
CA GLN A 152 -25.91 0.53 14.33
C GLN A 152 -25.03 0.13 13.15
N VAL A 153 -25.62 -0.41 12.08
CA VAL A 153 -24.89 -0.82 10.87
C VAL A 153 -24.51 0.39 10.00
N VAL A 154 -25.34 1.43 9.97
CA VAL A 154 -25.04 2.69 9.26
C VAL A 154 -23.92 3.48 9.96
N GLU A 155 -23.86 3.41 11.29
CA GLU A 155 -22.81 4.05 12.09
C GLU A 155 -21.45 3.31 11.99
N ARG A 156 -21.48 2.00 11.72
CA ARG A 156 -20.29 1.14 11.57
C ARG A 156 -19.83 1.05 10.11
N SER A 157 -19.33 2.15 9.56
CA SER A 157 -18.57 2.10 8.30
C SER A 157 -17.35 1.18 8.43
N SER A 158 -17.03 0.39 7.39
CA SER A 158 -15.90 -0.56 7.34
C SER A 158 -14.53 0.07 7.67
N LEU A 159 -14.39 1.37 7.37
CA LEU A 159 -13.26 2.22 7.75
C LEU A 159 -13.17 2.43 9.26
N GLY A 160 -14.31 2.61 9.93
CA GLY A 160 -14.41 2.77 11.38
C GLY A 160 -13.91 1.53 12.12
N HIS A 161 -14.27 0.32 11.67
CA HIS A 161 -13.75 -0.92 12.26
C HIS A 161 -12.25 -1.11 12.08
N ALA A 162 -11.68 -0.73 10.93
CA ALA A 162 -10.22 -0.80 10.73
C ALA A 162 -9.47 0.19 11.64
N VAL A 163 -10.04 1.38 11.85
CA VAL A 163 -9.51 2.42 12.72
C VAL A 163 -9.63 2.04 14.19
N GLU A 164 -10.77 1.49 14.59
CA GLU A 164 -11.01 1.02 15.94
C GLU A 164 -10.10 -0.16 16.30
N GLN A 165 -9.85 -1.07 15.35
CA GLN A 165 -8.84 -2.12 15.53
C GLN A 165 -7.42 -1.57 15.62
N LEU A 166 -7.05 -0.57 14.81
CA LEU A 166 -5.74 0.08 14.89
C LEU A 166 -5.57 0.85 16.21
N ASN A 167 -6.61 1.53 16.68
CA ASN A 167 -6.61 2.25 17.96
C ASN A 167 -6.60 1.28 19.15
N ALA A 168 -7.33 0.17 19.07
CA ALA A 168 -7.29 -0.88 20.07
C ALA A 168 -5.93 -1.62 20.11
N LEU A 169 -5.22 -1.68 18.98
CA LEU A 169 -3.85 -2.19 18.93
C LEU A 169 -2.87 -1.17 19.50
N ALA A 170 -3.02 0.12 19.17
CA ALA A 170 -2.21 1.21 19.72
C ALA A 170 -2.38 1.35 21.24
N ALA A 171 -3.60 1.18 21.75
CA ALA A 171 -3.92 1.22 23.18
C ALA A 171 -3.32 0.05 23.98
N ARG A 172 -2.96 -1.06 23.32
CA ARG A 172 -2.25 -2.19 23.95
C ARG A 172 -0.77 -1.90 24.17
N HIS A 173 -0.22 -0.85 23.56
CA HIS A 173 1.15 -0.42 23.80
C HIS A 173 1.14 0.69 24.87
N PRO A 174 1.76 0.47 26.05
CA PRO A 174 1.70 1.40 27.17
C PRO A 174 2.37 2.74 26.83
N GLU A 175 1.78 3.84 27.31
CA GLU A 175 2.28 5.21 27.14
C GLU A 175 3.74 5.36 27.59
N THR A 176 4.17 4.56 28.57
CA THR A 176 5.55 4.47 29.10
C THR A 176 6.61 4.20 28.03
N SER A 177 6.24 3.64 26.87
CA SER A 177 7.20 3.43 25.79
C SER A 177 7.53 4.72 25.03
N ARG A 178 6.61 5.72 25.00
CA ARG A 178 6.73 7.01 24.29
C ARG A 178 7.87 7.91 24.76
N ASP A 179 8.42 7.65 25.95
CA ASP A 179 9.54 8.40 26.53
C ASP A 179 10.91 7.92 26.04
N ARG A 180 10.97 6.81 25.29
CA ARG A 180 12.20 6.44 24.59
C ARG A 180 12.33 7.28 23.32
N PRO A 181 13.49 7.92 23.07
CA PRO A 181 13.74 8.59 21.80
C PRO A 181 13.65 7.55 20.68
N SER A 182 12.56 7.60 19.94
CA SER A 182 12.33 6.76 18.77
C SER A 182 11.82 7.65 17.66
N GLU A 183 12.54 7.63 16.55
CA GLU A 183 12.26 8.49 15.41
C GLU A 183 11.71 7.64 14.26
N GLY A 184 10.65 8.11 13.61
CA GLY A 184 10.16 7.49 12.39
C GLY A 184 11.09 7.77 11.21
N THR A 185 11.42 6.73 10.44
CA THR A 185 12.26 6.84 9.25
C THR A 185 11.43 6.81 7.98
N VAL A 186 11.75 7.69 7.03
CA VAL A 186 11.19 7.71 5.68
C VAL A 186 12.29 7.34 4.71
N THR A 187 12.12 6.24 3.98
CA THR A 187 13.10 5.76 2.99
C THR A 187 12.48 5.68 1.61
N TRP A 188 13.27 5.95 0.59
CA TRP A 188 12.86 5.76 -0.80
C TRP A 188 13.10 4.33 -1.23
N SER A 189 12.15 3.76 -1.96
CA SER A 189 12.33 2.41 -2.48
C SER A 189 13.11 2.45 -3.79
N VAL A 190 14.38 2.08 -3.73
CA VAL A 190 15.25 1.91 -4.90
C VAL A 190 14.62 0.91 -5.89
N VAL A 191 14.06 -0.19 -5.40
CA VAL A 191 13.39 -1.19 -6.25
C VAL A 191 12.20 -0.60 -7.01
N ALA A 192 11.36 0.22 -6.36
CA ALA A 192 10.22 0.85 -7.03
C ALA A 192 10.68 1.87 -8.08
N LEU A 193 11.72 2.64 -7.78
CA LEU A 193 12.30 3.61 -8.71
C LEU A 193 12.89 2.90 -9.93
N ILE A 194 13.68 1.84 -9.74
CA ILE A 194 14.28 1.07 -10.84
C ILE A 194 13.21 0.40 -11.70
N ALA A 195 12.15 -0.16 -11.08
CA ALA A 195 11.08 -0.84 -11.79
C ALA A 195 10.35 0.06 -12.80
N ILE A 196 10.34 1.37 -12.60
CA ILE A 196 9.75 2.35 -13.53
C ILE A 196 10.83 3.01 -14.40
N ALA A 197 11.93 3.46 -13.79
CA ALA A 197 12.94 4.25 -14.46
C ALA A 197 13.66 3.48 -15.56
N LEU A 198 14.01 2.22 -15.32
CA LEU A 198 14.74 1.41 -16.29
C LEU A 198 13.94 1.16 -17.59
N PRO A 199 12.69 0.67 -17.55
CA PRO A 199 11.92 0.48 -18.79
C PRO A 199 11.51 1.81 -19.43
N SER A 200 11.27 2.87 -18.65
CA SER A 200 10.97 4.19 -19.20
C SER A 200 12.17 4.78 -19.95
N ALA A 201 13.38 4.63 -19.41
CA ALA A 201 14.61 5.08 -20.08
C ALA A 201 14.83 4.32 -21.40
N LEU A 202 14.64 3.00 -21.40
CA LEU A 202 14.69 2.20 -22.62
C LEU A 202 13.67 2.69 -23.66
N LEU A 203 12.42 2.95 -23.23
CA LEU A 203 11.38 3.47 -24.12
C LEU A 203 11.78 4.80 -24.75
N VAL A 204 12.31 5.74 -23.97
CA VAL A 204 12.78 7.05 -24.46
C VAL A 204 13.89 6.88 -25.49
N ILE A 205 14.86 5.99 -25.24
CA ILE A 205 15.96 5.71 -26.17
C ILE A 205 15.40 5.16 -27.49
N LEU A 206 14.48 4.19 -27.44
CA LEU A 206 13.90 3.60 -28.65
C LEU A 206 13.09 4.61 -29.47
N ILE A 207 12.34 5.50 -28.81
CA ILE A 207 11.61 6.60 -29.47
C ILE A 207 12.61 7.57 -30.13
N ALA A 208 13.69 7.94 -29.44
CA ALA A 208 14.70 8.83 -29.99
C ALA A 208 15.39 8.22 -31.22
N VAL A 209 15.70 6.91 -31.19
CA VAL A 209 16.26 6.19 -32.34
C VAL A 209 15.27 6.14 -33.50
N ALA A 210 13.98 5.94 -33.23
CA ALA A 210 12.95 5.94 -34.26
C ALA A 210 12.77 7.32 -34.91
N ALA A 211 12.85 8.40 -34.13
CA ALA A 211 12.72 9.77 -34.62
C ALA A 211 13.95 10.28 -35.40
N ALA A 212 15.11 9.63 -35.21
CA ALA A 212 16.36 9.97 -35.91
C ALA A 212 16.55 9.21 -37.23
N ARG A 213 15.62 8.33 -37.60
CA ARG A 213 15.58 7.61 -38.89
C ARG A 213 14.66 8.32 -39.86
#